data_AF-A0A1H8E8N9-F1
#
_entry.id   AF-A0A1H8E8N9-F1
#
_cell.length_a   1.000
_cell.length_b   1.000
_cell.length_c   1.000
_cell.angle_alpha   90.00
_cell.angle_beta   90.00
_cell.angle_gamma   90.00
#
_symmetry.space_group_name_H-M   'P 1'
#
loop_
_entity.id
_entity.type
_entity.pdbx_description
1 polymer ?
#
loop_
_entity_poly.entity_id
_entity_poly.type
_entity_poly.pdbx_seq_one_letter_code
_entity_poly.pdbx_strand_id
1 'polypeptide(L)'
;MIWLLALFLLLILIGSVVIAGKKTPVLIYSDTSGDATVLSDPELMIRGKPDEIWKLSDGTFLIVEHKSGFCKSNQPYYSDQLQLAAYMHLVEKQYRPKKITGQIRYQNRYYTLYWNESLKQQLLQVVEIMRRVEQGEETEFPVNLSKCRQCEFYRVSCEKSS
;
A
#
# COMPACT_ATOMS: atom_id res chain seq x y z
N MET A 1 21.38 0.21 53.01
CA MET A 1 19.91 0.28 52.89
C MET A 1 19.44 1.47 52.04
N ILE A 2 19.87 2.71 52.35
CA ILE A 2 19.49 3.92 51.59
C ILE A 2 19.88 3.88 50.10
N TRP A 3 21.09 3.40 49.78
CA TRP A 3 21.57 3.29 48.39
C TRP A 3 20.79 2.29 47.53
N LEU A 4 20.25 1.22 48.15
CA LEU A 4 19.42 0.22 47.44
C LEU A 4 18.04 0.80 47.12
N LEU A 5 17.46 1.58 48.03
CA LEU A 5 16.20 2.31 47.82
C LEU A 5 16.35 3.39 46.74
N ALA A 6 17.46 4.14 46.74
CA ALA A 6 17.75 5.15 45.72
C ALA A 6 17.94 4.52 44.32
N LEU A 7 18.67 3.41 44.23
CA LEU A 7 18.84 2.66 42.97
C LEU A 7 17.49 2.10 42.47
N PHE A 8 16.66 1.58 43.37
CA PHE A 8 15.34 1.06 43.03
C PHE A 8 14.40 2.16 42.52
N LEU A 9 14.37 3.32 43.18
CA LEU A 9 13.60 4.49 42.72
C LEU A 9 14.11 5.02 41.36
N LEU A 10 15.43 5.03 41.15
CA LEU A 10 16.03 5.40 39.86
C LEU A 10 15.62 4.43 38.75
N LEU A 11 15.62 3.12 39.01
CA LEU A 11 15.18 2.11 38.05
C LEU A 11 13.67 2.24 37.73
N ILE A 12 12.85 2.57 38.72
CA ILE A 12 11.42 2.85 38.52
C ILE A 12 11.22 4.11 37.67
N LEU A 13 11.97 5.19 37.94
CA LEU A 13 11.94 6.43 37.16
C LEU A 13 12.39 6.22 35.71
N ILE A 14 13.49 5.49 35.49
CA ILE A 14 13.97 5.16 34.15
C ILE A 14 12.93 4.27 33.43
N GLY A 15 12.41 3.25 34.11
CA GLY A 15 11.39 2.36 33.56
C GLY A 15 10.11 3.10 33.17
N SER A 16 9.63 4.01 34.01
CA SER A 16 8.42 4.81 33.73
C SER A 16 8.61 5.80 32.58
N VAL A 17 9.79 6.43 32.44
CA VAL A 17 10.14 7.26 31.27
C VAL A 17 10.19 6.43 29.98
N VAL A 18 10.75 5.22 30.04
CA VAL A 18 10.82 4.30 28.87
C VAL A 18 9.42 3.81 28.45
N ILE A 19 8.54 3.53 29.41
CA ILE A 19 7.15 3.11 29.14
C ILE A 19 6.33 4.27 28.57
N ALA A 20 6.48 5.49 29.08
CA ALA A 20 5.78 6.67 28.60
C ALA A 20 6.19 7.10 27.17
N GLY A 21 7.37 6.67 26.69
CA GLY A 21 7.89 6.99 25.36
C GLY A 21 7.36 6.12 24.21
N LYS A 22 6.70 4.98 24.49
CA LYS A 22 6.14 4.12 23.43
C LYS A 22 4.83 4.71 22.90
N LYS A 23 4.93 5.63 21.94
CA LYS A 23 3.77 6.05 21.13
C LYS A 23 3.17 4.81 20.46
N THR A 24 1.85 4.67 20.46
CA THR A 24 1.14 3.58 19.78
C THR A 24 0.87 3.94 18.32
N PRO A 25 0.79 2.96 17.40
CA PRO A 25 0.27 3.20 16.05
C PRO A 25 -1.15 3.78 16.10
N VAL A 26 -1.45 4.73 15.21
CA VAL A 26 -2.76 5.37 15.11
C VAL A 26 -3.34 5.14 13.72
N LEU A 27 -4.55 4.62 13.63
CA LEU A 27 -5.31 4.54 12.37
C LEU A 27 -5.78 5.95 12.00
N ILE A 28 -5.35 6.46 10.84
CA ILE A 28 -5.67 7.82 10.39
C ILE A 28 -6.62 7.85 9.19
N TYR A 29 -6.84 6.70 8.55
CA TYR A 29 -7.74 6.54 7.41
C TYR A 29 -8.21 5.08 7.36
N SER A 30 -9.49 4.84 7.06
CA SER A 30 -10.00 3.51 6.69
C SER A 30 -11.18 3.60 5.74
N ASP A 31 -11.23 2.74 4.73
CA ASP A 31 -12.39 2.57 3.81
C ASP A 31 -13.29 1.37 4.19
N THR A 32 -13.19 0.86 5.42
CA THR A 32 -13.98 -0.29 5.88
C THR A 32 -15.50 -0.07 5.75
N SER A 33 -15.95 1.16 6.00
CA SER A 33 -17.36 1.59 5.88
C SER A 33 -17.75 2.00 4.45
N GLY A 34 -16.81 2.09 3.52
CA GLY A 34 -17.02 2.47 2.12
C GLY A 34 -17.24 3.96 1.86
N ASP A 35 -17.31 4.78 2.91
CA ASP A 35 -17.55 6.22 2.87
C ASP A 35 -16.27 7.07 2.97
N ALA A 36 -15.09 6.45 2.89
CA ALA A 36 -13.84 7.18 2.99
C ALA A 36 -13.62 8.11 1.80
N THR A 37 -12.86 9.18 2.06
CA THR A 37 -12.55 10.18 1.03
C THR A 37 -11.61 9.60 -0.02
N VAL A 38 -11.96 9.77 -1.29
CA VAL A 38 -11.10 9.37 -2.42
C VAL A 38 -9.84 10.22 -2.44
N LEU A 39 -8.68 9.57 -2.41
CA LEU A 39 -7.40 10.24 -2.64
C LEU A 39 -7.19 10.40 -4.15
N SER A 40 -6.61 11.51 -4.58
CA SER A 40 -6.39 11.78 -6.01
C SER A 40 -5.11 12.56 -6.27
N ASP A 41 -4.53 12.30 -7.43
CA ASP A 41 -3.45 13.10 -8.01
C ASP A 41 -3.86 13.52 -9.44
N PRO A 42 -4.23 14.79 -9.65
CA PRO A 42 -4.59 15.31 -10.96
C PRO A 42 -3.45 15.27 -11.99
N GLU A 43 -2.19 15.35 -11.56
CA GLU A 43 -1.04 15.36 -12.48
C GLU A 43 -0.88 14.01 -13.18
N LEU A 44 -0.96 12.92 -12.39
CA LEU A 44 -0.92 11.55 -12.94
C LEU A 44 -2.31 11.04 -13.38
N MET A 45 -3.38 11.80 -13.10
CA MET A 45 -4.78 11.41 -13.31
C MET A 45 -5.11 10.04 -12.68
N ILE A 46 -4.62 9.79 -11.47
CA ILE A 46 -4.94 8.59 -10.69
C ILE A 46 -5.74 8.97 -9.44
N ARG A 47 -6.68 8.10 -9.06
CA ARG A 47 -7.50 8.26 -7.86
C ARG A 47 -7.84 6.91 -7.26
N GLY A 48 -8.07 6.85 -5.96
CA GLY A 48 -8.46 5.60 -5.30
C GLY A 48 -8.60 5.71 -3.79
N LYS A 49 -9.00 4.60 -3.18
CA LYS A 49 -9.25 4.48 -1.74
C LYS A 49 -8.44 3.29 -1.21
N PRO A 50 -7.35 3.51 -0.45
CA PRO A 50 -6.67 2.41 0.24
C PRO A 50 -7.58 1.81 1.32
N ASP A 51 -7.37 0.58 1.76
CA ASP A 51 -8.20 0.02 2.83
C ASP A 51 -7.91 0.68 4.19
N GLU A 52 -6.63 0.85 4.54
CA GLU A 52 -6.21 1.49 5.79
C GLU A 52 -4.91 2.29 5.62
N ILE A 53 -4.78 3.38 6.38
CA ILE A 53 -3.51 4.09 6.59
C ILE A 53 -3.27 4.24 8.08
N TRP A 54 -2.13 3.75 8.54
CA TRP A 54 -1.66 3.85 9.91
C TRP A 54 -0.48 4.80 10.01
N LYS A 55 -0.47 5.66 11.03
CA LYS A 55 0.70 6.43 11.43
C LYS A 55 1.41 5.71 12.56
N LEU A 56 2.61 5.19 12.28
CA LEU A 56 3.45 4.50 13.25
C LEU A 56 4.17 5.50 14.16
N SER A 57 4.68 4.97 15.27
CA SER A 57 5.35 5.72 16.33
C SER A 57 6.58 6.51 15.86
N ASP A 58 7.28 5.99 14.86
CA ASP A 58 8.46 6.59 14.22
C ASP A 58 8.11 7.63 13.15
N GLY A 59 6.81 7.90 12.93
CA GLY A 59 6.30 8.80 11.92
C GLY A 59 6.14 8.17 10.53
N THR A 60 6.41 6.87 10.38
CA THR A 60 6.14 6.14 9.14
C THR A 60 4.64 6.02 8.90
N PHE A 61 4.22 6.24 7.65
CA PHE A 61 2.87 5.93 7.21
C PHE A 61 2.87 4.51 6.65
N LEU A 62 2.10 3.61 7.27
CA LEU A 62 1.90 2.24 6.84
C LEU A 62 0.56 2.13 6.13
N ILE A 63 0.60 1.83 4.83
CA ILE A 63 -0.60 1.62 4.01
C ILE A 63 -0.88 0.14 3.95
N VAL A 64 -2.11 -0.26 4.24
CA VAL A 64 -2.51 -1.67 4.23
C VAL A 64 -3.56 -1.87 3.14
N GLU A 65 -3.34 -2.89 2.33
CA GLU A 65 -4.26 -3.38 1.31
C GLU A 65 -4.61 -4.84 1.61
N HIS A 66 -5.89 -5.15 1.74
CA HIS A 66 -6.41 -6.48 2.00
C HIS A 66 -6.81 -7.18 0.70
N LYS A 67 -6.49 -8.49 0.64
CA LYS A 67 -6.86 -9.36 -0.46
C LYS A 67 -7.66 -10.54 0.07
N SER A 68 -8.86 -10.70 -0.48
CA SER A 68 -9.76 -11.81 -0.13
C SER A 68 -9.24 -13.17 -0.59
N GLY A 69 -8.28 -13.21 -1.51
CA GLY A 69 -7.68 -14.45 -2.01
C GLY A 69 -6.43 -14.89 -1.25
N PHE A 70 -6.05 -16.15 -1.44
CA PHE A 70 -4.76 -16.67 -1.02
C PHE A 70 -3.69 -16.27 -2.04
N CYS A 71 -2.50 -15.90 -1.59
CA CYS A 71 -1.34 -15.83 -2.47
C CYS A 71 -0.73 -17.22 -2.64
N LYS A 72 -0.73 -17.72 -3.88
CA LYS A 72 -0.12 -19.02 -4.25
C LYS A 72 1.38 -18.92 -4.58
N SER A 73 1.88 -17.69 -4.73
CA SER A 73 3.28 -17.40 -5.04
C SER A 73 4.08 -17.11 -3.77
N ASN A 74 5.41 -17.19 -3.86
CA ASN A 74 6.31 -16.74 -2.79
C ASN A 74 6.54 -15.22 -2.79
N GLN A 75 5.99 -14.51 -3.78
CA GLN A 75 6.03 -13.06 -3.91
C GLN A 75 4.62 -12.51 -4.17
N PRO A 76 4.31 -11.26 -3.79
CA PRO A 76 3.01 -10.67 -4.07
C PRO A 76 2.80 -10.54 -5.58
N TYR A 77 1.56 -10.65 -6.05
CA TYR A 77 1.26 -10.50 -7.47
C TYR A 77 1.61 -9.09 -7.95
N TYR A 78 2.19 -8.98 -9.14
CA TYR A 78 2.64 -7.68 -9.67
C TYR A 78 1.52 -6.63 -9.74
N SER A 79 0.29 -7.03 -10.07
CA SER A 79 -0.87 -6.15 -10.04
C SER A 79 -1.17 -5.60 -8.65
N ASP A 80 -1.03 -6.42 -7.60
CA ASP A 80 -1.25 -5.99 -6.22
C ASP A 80 -0.12 -5.07 -5.74
N GLN A 81 1.12 -5.32 -6.20
CA GLN A 81 2.26 -4.42 -5.95
C GLN A 81 2.02 -3.03 -6.55
N LEU A 82 1.59 -2.96 -7.82
CA LEU A 82 1.31 -1.71 -8.51
C LEU A 82 0.10 -0.97 -7.94
N GLN A 83 -0.94 -1.69 -7.52
CA GLN A 83 -2.08 -1.08 -6.85
C GLN A 83 -1.64 -0.45 -5.52
N LEU A 84 -0.88 -1.17 -4.69
CA LEU A 84 -0.35 -0.61 -3.45
C LEU A 84 0.60 0.57 -3.73
N ALA A 85 1.42 0.50 -4.78
CA ALA A 85 2.28 1.60 -5.22
C ALA A 85 1.46 2.86 -5.57
N ALA A 86 0.33 2.71 -6.27
CA ALA A 86 -0.57 3.83 -6.55
C ALA A 86 -1.10 4.47 -5.26
N TYR A 87 -1.45 3.67 -4.25
CA TYR A 87 -1.86 4.20 -2.95
C TYR A 87 -0.71 4.85 -2.17
N MET A 88 0.50 4.30 -2.24
CA MET A 88 1.69 4.96 -1.67
C MET A 88 1.92 6.34 -2.28
N HIS A 89 1.79 6.46 -3.61
CA HIS A 89 1.89 7.73 -4.31
C HIS A 89 0.81 8.73 -3.88
N LEU A 90 -0.45 8.30 -3.84
CA LEU A 90 -1.57 9.14 -3.41
C LEU A 90 -1.40 9.63 -1.96
N VAL A 91 -0.89 8.77 -1.07
CA VAL A 91 -0.57 9.13 0.31
C VAL A 91 0.61 10.09 0.40
N GLU A 92 1.64 9.91 -0.43
CA GLU A 92 2.77 10.85 -0.55
C GLU A 92 2.29 12.25 -0.94
N LYS A 93 1.45 12.33 -1.98
CA LYS A 93 0.87 13.59 -2.47
C LYS A 93 -0.03 14.28 -1.43
N GLN A 94 -0.90 13.52 -0.76
CA GLN A 94 -1.87 14.07 0.18
C GLN A 94 -1.24 14.46 1.53
N TYR A 95 -0.44 13.58 2.12
CA TYR A 95 0.00 13.70 3.51
C TYR A 95 1.46 14.13 3.68
N ARG A 96 2.27 14.07 2.61
CA ARG A 96 3.72 14.38 2.62
C ARG A 96 4.46 13.76 3.83
N PRO A 97 4.31 12.45 4.09
CA PRO A 97 4.92 11.81 5.25
C PRO A 97 6.43 11.71 5.11
N LYS A 98 7.14 11.60 6.25
CA LYS A 98 8.59 11.40 6.27
C LYS A 98 9.02 10.08 5.63
N LYS A 99 8.23 9.02 5.82
CA LYS A 99 8.49 7.67 5.33
C LYS A 99 7.18 6.96 5.03
N ILE A 100 7.17 6.18 3.95
CA ILE A 100 6.04 5.35 3.55
C ILE A 100 6.50 3.89 3.46
N THR A 101 5.71 3.01 4.06
CA THR A 101 5.79 1.56 3.90
C THR A 101 4.39 1.07 3.58
N GLY A 102 4.27 -0.07 2.91
CA GLY A 102 2.96 -0.65 2.66
C GLY A 102 2.97 -2.15 2.82
N GLN A 103 1.78 -2.70 3.02
CA GLN A 103 1.58 -4.11 3.28
C GLN A 103 0.40 -4.63 2.47
N ILE A 104 0.66 -5.67 1.68
CA ILE A 104 -0.39 -6.44 1.00
C ILE A 104 -0.71 -7.62 1.92
N ARG A 105 -1.95 -7.72 2.40
CA ARG A 105 -2.42 -8.77 3.30
C ARG A 105 -3.36 -9.72 2.56
N TYR A 106 -2.82 -10.86 2.12
CA TYR A 106 -3.61 -12.00 1.67
C TYR A 106 -4.11 -12.79 2.88
N GLN A 107 -5.12 -13.65 2.66
CA GLN A 107 -5.66 -14.48 3.75
C GLN A 107 -4.62 -15.38 4.43
N ASN A 108 -3.58 -15.81 3.71
CA ASN A 108 -2.57 -16.76 4.19
C ASN A 108 -1.20 -16.15 4.50
N ARG A 109 -0.93 -14.90 4.10
CA ARG A 109 0.37 -14.25 4.25
C ARG A 109 0.30 -12.76 3.94
N TYR A 110 1.31 -12.02 4.37
CA TYR A 110 1.49 -10.63 3.97
C TYR A 110 2.87 -10.37 3.37
N TYR A 111 2.96 -9.30 2.58
CA TYR A 111 4.20 -8.81 2.01
C TYR A 111 4.36 -7.32 2.27
N THR A 112 5.57 -6.91 2.60
CA THR A 112 5.90 -5.50 2.85
C THR A 112 6.62 -4.92 1.64
N LEU A 113 6.13 -3.77 1.18
CA LEU A 113 6.75 -2.99 0.11
C LEU A 113 7.29 -1.68 0.69
N TYR A 114 8.43 -1.23 0.16
CA TYR A 114 9.05 0.04 0.52
C TYR A 114 8.87 1.04 -0.62
N TRP A 115 8.48 2.27 -0.28
CA TRP A 115 8.31 3.34 -1.25
C TRP A 115 9.68 3.89 -1.69
N ASN A 116 10.26 3.27 -2.71
CA ASN A 116 11.57 3.61 -3.25
C ASN A 116 11.47 4.03 -4.73
N GLU A 117 12.56 4.56 -5.27
CA GLU A 117 12.59 5.08 -6.64
C GLU A 117 12.24 4.02 -7.69
N SER A 118 12.68 2.77 -7.51
CA SER A 118 12.34 1.69 -8.45
C SER A 118 10.82 1.45 -8.52
N LEU A 119 10.14 1.41 -7.38
CA LEU A 119 8.69 1.23 -7.33
C LEU A 119 7.93 2.45 -7.90
N LYS A 120 8.46 3.67 -7.68
CA LYS A 120 7.93 4.90 -8.30
C LYS A 120 8.01 4.82 -9.83
N GLN A 121 9.17 4.46 -10.36
CA GLN A 121 9.36 4.34 -11.81
C GLN A 121 8.46 3.26 -12.43
N GLN A 122 8.28 2.12 -11.75
CA GLN A 122 7.34 1.09 -12.20
C GLN A 122 5.90 1.59 -12.25
N LEU A 123 5.45 2.34 -11.23
CA LEU A 123 4.13 2.97 -11.26
C LEU A 123 3.99 3.94 -12.43
N LEU A 124 4.96 4.85 -12.60
CA LEU A 124 4.93 5.87 -13.66
C LEU A 124 4.91 5.23 -15.05
N GLN A 125 5.71 4.20 -15.28
CA GLN A 125 5.73 3.46 -16.54
C GLN A 125 4.36 2.84 -16.87
N VAL A 126 3.69 2.25 -15.87
CA VAL A 126 2.37 1.65 -16.07
C VAL A 126 1.31 2.73 -16.34
N VAL A 127 1.36 3.85 -15.61
CA VAL A 127 0.47 4.99 -15.87
C VAL A 127 0.68 5.51 -17.29
N GLU A 128 1.92 5.68 -17.75
CA GLU A 128 2.23 6.10 -19.12
C GLU A 128 1.68 5.12 -20.16
N ILE A 129 1.85 3.81 -19.95
CA ILE A 129 1.25 2.78 -20.81
C ILE A 129 -0.28 2.94 -20.85
N MET A 130 -0.94 3.14 -19.70
CA MET A 130 -2.38 3.36 -19.65
C MET A 130 -2.81 4.58 -20.46
N ARG A 131 -2.05 5.69 -20.39
CA ARG A 131 -2.36 6.92 -21.16
C ARG A 131 -2.23 6.72 -22.66
N ARG A 132 -1.20 5.99 -23.12
CA ARG A 132 -1.03 5.67 -24.54
C ARG A 132 -2.18 4.80 -25.06
N VAL A 133 -2.58 3.80 -24.28
CA VAL A 133 -3.73 2.94 -24.62
C VAL A 133 -5.04 3.73 -24.67
N GLU A 134 -5.26 4.66 -23.74
CA GLU A 134 -6.42 5.57 -23.78
C GLU A 134 -6.44 6.46 -25.04
N GLN A 135 -5.27 6.75 -25.63
CA GLN A 135 -5.12 7.50 -26.88
C GLN A 135 -5.25 6.62 -28.14
N GLY A 136 -5.51 5.32 -27.98
CA GLY A 136 -5.69 4.36 -29.07
C GLY A 136 -4.41 3.67 -29.53
N GLU A 137 -3.29 3.83 -28.81
CA GLU A 137 -2.11 3.02 -29.10
C GLU A 137 -2.34 1.57 -28.69
N GLU A 138 -2.00 0.65 -29.60
CA GLU A 138 -1.97 -0.76 -29.24
C GLU A 138 -0.81 -1.04 -28.29
N THR A 139 -1.09 -1.86 -27.29
CA THR A 139 -0.08 -2.38 -26.38
C THR A 139 0.00 -3.90 -26.53
N GLU A 140 1.22 -4.40 -26.53
CA GLU A 140 1.48 -5.83 -26.50
C GLU A 140 1.54 -6.30 -25.06
N PHE A 141 0.55 -7.09 -24.66
CA PHE A 141 0.60 -7.82 -23.40
C PHE A 141 0.57 -9.32 -23.68
N PRO A 142 1.32 -10.12 -22.90
CA PRO A 142 1.24 -11.57 -23.02
C PRO A 142 -0.17 -12.04 -22.69
N VAL A 143 -0.81 -12.71 -23.65
CA VAL A 143 -2.15 -13.26 -23.48
C VAL A 143 -2.14 -14.29 -22.35
N ASN A 144 -2.95 -14.04 -21.32
CA ASN A 144 -3.16 -14.97 -20.24
C ASN A 144 -4.58 -15.55 -20.35
N LEU A 145 -4.69 -16.70 -21.01
CA LEU A 145 -6.00 -17.34 -21.28
C LEU A 145 -6.85 -17.57 -20.02
N SER A 146 -6.22 -17.79 -18.86
CA SER A 146 -6.95 -17.93 -17.59
C SER A 146 -7.63 -16.63 -17.19
N LYS A 147 -6.93 -15.49 -17.29
CA LYS A 147 -7.51 -14.17 -17.06
C LYS A 147 -8.50 -13.77 -18.17
N CYS A 148 -8.18 -14.06 -19.43
CA CYS A 148 -9.07 -13.77 -20.55
C CYS A 148 -10.43 -14.45 -20.37
N ARG A 149 -10.47 -15.74 -19.97
CA ARG A 149 -11.72 -16.45 -19.73
C ARG A 149 -12.57 -15.89 -18.57
N GLN A 150 -11.96 -15.15 -17.64
CA GLN A 150 -12.64 -14.48 -16.53
C GLN A 150 -12.99 -13.03 -16.82
N CYS A 151 -12.45 -12.44 -17.90
CA CYS A 151 -12.73 -11.08 -18.30
C CYS A 151 -14.12 -10.98 -18.91
N GLU A 152 -14.94 -10.09 -18.38
CA GLU A 152 -16.33 -9.88 -18.85
C GLU A 152 -16.40 -9.44 -20.32
N PHE A 153 -15.36 -8.78 -20.82
CA PHE A 153 -15.28 -8.32 -22.21
C PHE A 153 -14.80 -9.38 -23.21
N TYR A 154 -14.27 -10.52 -22.73
CA TYR A 154 -13.60 -11.50 -23.59
C TYR A 154 -14.47 -12.04 -24.73
N ARG A 155 -15.77 -12.21 -24.48
CA ARG A 155 -16.74 -12.70 -25.48
C ARG A 155 -17.57 -11.61 -26.14
N VAL A 156 -17.44 -10.36 -25.68
CA VAL A 156 -18.32 -9.26 -26.07
C VAL A 156 -17.62 -8.33 -27.06
N SER A 157 -16.37 -7.95 -26.76
CA SER A 157 -15.68 -6.88 -27.48
C SER A 157 -14.16 -7.05 -27.55
N CYS A 158 -13.60 -8.17 -27.06
CA CYS A 158 -12.17 -8.41 -27.13
C CYS A 158 -11.79 -9.06 -28.46
N GLU A 159 -11.03 -8.35 -29.29
CA GLU A 159 -10.55 -8.84 -30.59
C GLU A 159 -9.28 -9.71 -30.46
N LYS A 160 -8.57 -9.64 -29.33
CA LYS A 160 -7.33 -10.41 -29.07
C LYS A 160 -7.62 -11.80 -28.47
N SER A 161 -8.67 -12.47 -28.94
CA SER A 161 -9.17 -13.73 -28.38
C SER A 161 -8.43 -15.00 -28.83
N SER A 162 -7.35 -14.88 -29.60
CA SER A 162 -6.58 -15.99 -30.19
C SER A 162 -5.08 -15.75 -30.08
#